data_AF-A0A8U0A1S8-F1
#
_entry.id   AF-A0A8U0A1S8-F1
#
_cell.length_a   1.000
_cell.length_b   1.000
_cell.length_c   1.000
_cell.angle_alpha   90.00
_cell.angle_beta   90.00
_cell.angle_gamma   90.00
#
_symmetry.space_group_name_H-M   'P 1'
#
loop_
_entity.id
_entity.type
_entity.pdbx_description
1 polymer ?
#
loop_
_entity_poly.entity_id
_entity_poly.type
_entity_poly.pdbx_seq_one_letter_code
_entity_poly.pdbx_strand_id
1 'polypeptide(L)'
;MFDDAYYSWQEEPDDGEYELQFDHFESIDSYHDHAGLFIVDKKERPLGDITVPTAEVPEIDPDDVVRTAIFHGSVEDGELTTLRYDPELTEQRRKEAEELSKRVQGETDDGSNPNASEDRDQ
;
A
#
# COMPACT_ATOMS: atom_id res chain seq x y z
N MET A 1 -15.31 11.68 -2.21
CA MET A 1 -15.82 10.49 -2.91
C MET A 1 -14.63 9.87 -3.57
N PHE A 2 -14.03 8.86 -2.95
CA PHE A 2 -12.85 8.14 -3.45
C PHE A 2 -13.12 7.29 -4.72
N ASP A 3 -14.02 7.75 -5.59
CA ASP A 3 -14.45 7.08 -6.82
C ASP A 3 -13.29 6.95 -7.83
N ASP A 4 -12.32 7.87 -7.76
CA ASP A 4 -11.10 7.86 -8.59
C ASP A 4 -9.88 7.31 -7.84
N ALA A 5 -10.08 6.69 -6.68
CA ALA A 5 -8.99 6.11 -5.90
C ALA A 5 -8.50 4.79 -6.51
N TYR A 6 -7.18 4.63 -6.57
CA TYR A 6 -6.55 3.39 -6.98
C TYR A 6 -6.11 2.60 -5.74
N TYR A 7 -6.52 1.34 -5.65
CA TYR A 7 -6.18 0.46 -4.53
C TYR A 7 -5.17 -0.59 -4.96
N SER A 8 -4.10 -0.71 -4.19
CA SER A 8 -3.05 -1.71 -4.37
C SER A 8 -2.93 -2.53 -3.09
N TRP A 9 -3.43 -3.77 -3.13
CA TRP A 9 -3.46 -4.67 -1.98
C TRP A 9 -2.27 -5.63 -2.01
N GLN A 10 -1.50 -5.67 -0.93
CA GLN A 10 -0.53 -6.75 -0.69
C GLN A 10 -1.24 -7.99 -0.13
N GLU A 11 -2.21 -7.76 0.76
CA GLU A 11 -3.13 -8.75 1.29
C GLU A 11 -4.55 -8.13 1.24
N GLU A 12 -5.51 -8.83 0.65
CA GLU A 12 -6.89 -8.35 0.55
C GLU A 12 -7.46 -8.16 1.98
N PRO A 13 -7.90 -6.94 2.35
CA PRO A 13 -8.40 -6.68 3.69
C PRO A 13 -9.78 -7.32 3.87
N ASP A 14 -10.02 -7.90 5.05
CA ASP A 14 -11.36 -8.25 5.49
C ASP A 14 -12.26 -7.00 5.63
N ASP A 15 -13.57 -7.20 5.72
CA ASP A 15 -14.50 -6.12 6.03
C ASP A 15 -14.27 -5.62 7.46
N GLY A 16 -13.96 -4.33 7.65
CA GLY A 16 -13.62 -3.81 8.98
C GLY A 16 -13.12 -2.38 9.03
N GLU A 17 -12.65 -1.97 10.21
CA GLU A 17 -12.03 -0.65 10.43
C GLU A 17 -10.51 -0.72 10.30
N TYR A 18 -9.97 0.23 9.55
CA TYR A 18 -8.55 0.37 9.21
C TYR A 18 -8.09 1.81 9.43
N GLU A 19 -6.79 1.99 9.62
CA GLU A 19 -6.19 3.32 9.73
C GLU A 19 -5.60 3.73 8.37
N LEU A 20 -5.76 5.01 8.03
CA LEU A 20 -5.11 5.62 6.88
C LEU A 20 -3.99 6.52 7.33
N GLN A 21 -2.81 6.31 6.74
CA GLN A 21 -1.62 7.09 7.02
C GLN A 21 -1.07 7.68 5.72
N PHE A 22 -0.68 8.94 5.75
CA PHE A 22 -0.01 9.55 4.60
C PHE A 22 1.37 8.94 4.35
N ASP A 23 1.65 8.57 3.10
CA ASP A 23 2.96 8.06 2.68
C ASP A 23 3.74 9.11 1.87
N HIS A 24 3.24 9.47 0.69
CA HIS A 24 3.91 10.41 -0.19
C HIS A 24 2.94 11.12 -1.13
N PHE A 25 3.39 12.25 -1.67
CA PHE A 25 2.77 12.83 -2.86
C PHE A 25 3.44 12.25 -4.10
N GLU A 26 2.62 11.78 -5.04
CA GLU A 26 3.06 11.31 -6.34
C GLU A 26 2.50 12.20 -7.43
N SER A 27 3.37 12.77 -8.26
CA SER A 27 2.95 13.46 -9.48
C SER A 27 2.92 12.44 -10.62
N ILE A 28 1.73 11.87 -10.88
CA ILE A 28 1.53 10.87 -11.95
C ILE A 28 1.56 11.54 -13.33
N ASP A 29 1.01 12.75 -13.46
CA ASP A 29 1.07 13.55 -14.69
C ASP A 29 1.29 15.04 -14.36
N SER A 30 1.66 15.85 -15.36
CA SER A 30 2.05 17.27 -15.18
C SER A 30 0.93 18.17 -14.65
N TYR A 31 -0.30 17.62 -14.55
CA TYR A 31 -1.51 18.34 -14.15
C TYR A 31 -2.24 17.69 -12.96
N HIS A 32 -1.86 16.50 -12.52
CA HIS A 32 -2.59 15.77 -11.49
C HIS A 32 -1.64 15.19 -10.45
N ASP A 33 -1.50 15.92 -9.34
CA ASP A 33 -0.85 15.45 -8.14
C ASP A 33 -1.80 14.51 -7.39
N HIS A 34 -1.27 13.34 -7.02
CA HIS A 34 -1.95 12.34 -6.21
C HIS A 34 -1.21 12.19 -4.88
N ALA A 35 -1.90 11.66 -3.87
CA ALA A 35 -1.29 11.22 -2.63
C ALA A 35 -1.45 9.72 -2.48
N GLY A 36 -0.34 9.04 -2.19
CA GLY A 36 -0.33 7.69 -1.70
C GLY A 36 -0.57 7.68 -0.19
N LEU A 37 -1.52 6.89 0.25
CA LEU A 37 -1.82 6.64 1.66
C LEU A 37 -1.66 5.15 1.93
N PHE A 38 -1.05 4.79 3.06
CA PHE A 38 -1.02 3.42 3.54
C PHE A 38 -2.31 3.06 4.25
N ILE A 39 -2.72 1.82 4.03
CA ILE A 39 -3.82 1.18 4.73
C ILE A 39 -3.23 0.23 5.77
N VAL A 40 -3.46 0.54 7.04
CA VAL A 40 -2.89 -0.18 8.18
C VAL A 40 -3.96 -0.88 9.00
N ASP A 41 -3.71 -2.15 9.33
CA ASP A 41 -4.56 -2.94 10.21
C ASP A 41 -4.41 -2.52 11.69
N LYS A 42 -5.31 -2.99 12.57
CA LYS A 42 -5.28 -2.72 14.03
C LYS A 42 -3.99 -3.14 14.73
N LYS A 43 -3.22 -4.06 14.14
CA LYS A 43 -1.88 -4.47 14.59
C LYS A 43 -0.77 -3.59 14.03
N GLU A 44 -1.15 -2.50 13.36
CA GLU A 44 -0.26 -1.61 12.65
C GLU A 44 0.59 -2.46 11.68
N ARG A 45 -0.03 -3.03 10.64
CA ARG A 45 0.67 -3.70 9.54
C ARG A 45 0.13 -3.14 8.23
N PRO A 46 1.00 -2.79 7.26
CA PRO A 46 0.55 -2.30 5.97
C PRO A 46 -0.11 -3.46 5.21
N LEU A 47 -1.39 -3.28 4.85
CA LEU A 47 -2.14 -4.24 4.04
C LEU A 47 -2.11 -3.87 2.55
N GLY A 48 -1.97 -2.57 2.29
CA GLY A 48 -1.95 -2.02 0.95
C GLY A 48 -1.77 -0.52 0.98
N ASP A 49 -1.85 0.05 -0.20
CA ASP A 49 -1.81 1.48 -0.45
C ASP A 49 -3.03 1.90 -1.27
N ILE A 50 -3.45 3.15 -1.05
CA ILE A 50 -4.49 3.82 -1.80
C ILE A 50 -3.93 5.12 -2.35
N THR A 51 -4.06 5.30 -3.66
CA THR A 51 -3.67 6.51 -4.36
C THR A 51 -4.91 7.33 -4.66
N VAL A 52 -4.97 8.55 -4.15
CA VAL A 52 -6.12 9.44 -4.29
C VAL A 52 -5.69 10.79 -4.88
N PRO A 53 -6.56 11.49 -5.62
CA PRO A 53 -6.24 12.84 -6.06
C PRO A 53 -5.97 13.76 -4.87
N THR A 54 -4.93 14.60 -4.95
CA THR A 54 -4.59 15.55 -3.85
C THR A 54 -5.73 16.47 -3.46
N ALA A 55 -6.65 16.76 -4.38
CA ALA A 55 -7.86 17.53 -4.11
C ALA A 55 -8.82 16.86 -3.12
N GLU A 56 -8.74 15.53 -2.96
CA GLU A 56 -9.54 14.75 -2.02
C GLU A 56 -8.78 14.39 -0.74
N VAL A 57 -7.51 14.77 -0.64
CA VAL A 57 -6.68 14.55 0.56
C VAL A 57 -7.06 15.61 1.60
N PRO A 58 -7.56 15.21 2.78
CA PRO A 58 -7.83 16.15 3.86
C PRO A 58 -6.53 16.71 4.47
N GLU A 59 -6.67 17.64 5.41
CA GLU A 59 -5.52 18.26 6.08
C GLU A 59 -4.65 17.20 6.78
N ILE A 60 -3.33 17.32 6.63
CA ILE A 60 -2.36 16.38 7.21
C ILE A 60 -2.00 16.87 8.61
N ASP A 61 -2.30 16.07 9.63
CA ASP A 61 -1.97 16.34 11.02
C ASP A 61 -1.19 15.14 11.62
N PRO A 62 0.02 15.35 12.16
CA PRO A 62 0.85 14.28 12.69
C PRO A 62 0.34 13.68 14.00
N ASP A 63 -0.52 14.39 14.73
CA ASP A 63 -1.06 13.99 16.03
C ASP A 63 -2.44 13.32 15.91
N ASP A 64 -3.08 13.39 14.74
CA ASP A 64 -4.40 12.83 14.49
C ASP A 64 -4.33 11.39 13.94
N VAL A 65 -5.38 10.60 14.19
CA VAL A 65 -5.47 9.19 13.78
C VAL A 65 -6.75 8.99 13.03
N VAL A 66 -6.62 8.57 11.78
CA VAL A 66 -7.73 8.63 10.84
C VAL A 66 -8.16 7.24 10.51
N ARG A 67 -9.38 6.93 10.93
CA ARG A 67 -9.97 5.60 10.80
C ARG A 67 -10.99 5.61 9.71
N THR A 68 -10.88 4.64 8.82
CA THR A 68 -11.85 4.41 7.78
C THR A 68 -12.35 2.98 7.82
N ALA A 69 -13.55 2.75 7.33
CA ALA A 69 -14.06 1.40 7.16
C ALA A 69 -13.79 0.94 5.73
N ILE A 70 -13.29 -0.28 5.59
CA ILE A 70 -13.10 -0.93 4.29
C ILE A 70 -14.12 -2.05 4.20
N PHE A 71 -14.88 -2.04 3.12
CA PHE A 71 -15.86 -3.07 2.78
C PHE A 71 -15.61 -3.54 1.36
N HIS A 72 -15.54 -4.85 1.16
CA HIS A 72 -15.26 -5.49 -0.12
C HIS A 72 -14.02 -4.91 -0.82
N GLY A 73 -12.98 -4.58 -0.05
CA GLY A 73 -11.73 -4.01 -0.57
C GLY A 73 -11.86 -2.56 -1.06
N SER A 74 -12.91 -1.84 -0.66
CA SER A 74 -13.10 -0.41 -0.96
C SER A 74 -13.33 0.38 0.32
N VAL A 75 -12.76 1.57 0.40
CA VAL A 75 -12.98 2.47 1.53
C VAL A 75 -14.41 3.02 1.44
N GLU A 76 -15.25 2.76 2.45
CA GLU A 76 -16.52 3.48 2.58
C GLU A 76 -16.22 4.94 2.86
N ASP A 77 -17.04 5.85 2.31
CA ASP A 77 -16.94 7.31 2.47
C ASP A 77 -17.26 7.68 3.94
N GLY A 78 -16.36 7.30 4.85
CA GLY A 78 -16.25 7.91 6.17
C GLY A 78 -15.59 9.26 5.98
N GLU A 79 -16.12 10.29 6.63
CA GLU A 79 -15.61 11.67 6.57
C GLU A 79 -14.13 11.72 6.97
N LEU A 80 -13.26 11.48 6.01
CA LEU A 80 -11.82 11.68 6.08
C LEU A 80 -11.59 13.17 6.26
N THR A 81 -11.48 13.58 7.50
CA THR A 81 -11.40 15.00 7.92
C THR A 81 -9.97 15.44 8.18
N THR A 82 -9.10 14.48 8.50
CA THR A 82 -7.68 14.68 8.77
C THR A 82 -6.91 13.49 8.18
N LEU A 83 -5.58 13.55 8.08
CA LEU A 83 -4.69 12.42 7.77
C LEU A 83 -3.49 12.39 8.70
N ARG A 84 -3.18 11.20 9.24
CA ARG A 84 -1.99 11.02 10.07
C ARG A 84 -0.72 11.07 9.21
N TYR A 85 0.27 11.86 9.63
CA TYR A 85 1.62 11.78 9.06
C TYR A 85 2.69 11.67 10.14
N ASP A 86 3.30 10.49 10.21
CA ASP A 86 4.44 10.23 11.08
C ASP A 86 5.63 9.77 10.22
N PRO A 87 6.68 10.60 10.05
CA PRO A 87 7.74 10.32 9.10
C PRO A 87 8.56 9.07 9.48
N GLU A 88 8.73 8.78 10.77
CA GLU A 88 9.45 7.58 11.22
C GLU A 88 8.61 6.32 10.94
N LEU A 89 7.32 6.39 11.22
CA LEU A 89 6.40 5.28 10.96
C LEU A 89 6.22 5.04 9.46
N THR A 90 6.10 6.10 8.65
CA THR A 90 6.00 6.02 7.19
C THR A 90 7.24 5.34 6.58
N GLU A 91 8.45 5.69 7.03
CA GLU A 91 9.68 5.03 6.57
C GLU A 91 9.72 3.54 6.97
N GLN A 92 9.29 3.21 8.19
CA GLN A 92 9.18 1.81 8.64
C GLN A 92 8.20 1.01 7.76
N ARG A 93 7.01 1.56 7.50
CA ARG A 93 5.98 0.92 6.67
C ARG A 93 6.43 0.70 5.24
N ARG A 94 7.09 1.70 4.65
CA ARG A 94 7.67 1.58 3.31
C ARG A 94 8.67 0.44 3.24
N LYS A 95 9.55 0.34 4.25
CA LYS A 95 10.52 -0.74 4.33
C LYS A 95 9.86 -2.12 4.49
N GLU A 96 8.81 -2.22 5.32
CA GLU A 96 8.04 -3.46 5.47
C GLU A 96 7.33 -3.86 4.17
N ALA A 97 6.70 -2.91 3.48
CA ALA A 97 6.05 -3.13 2.18
C ALA A 97 7.05 -3.57 1.10
N GLU A 98 8.25 -2.98 1.07
CA GLU A 98 9.33 -3.41 0.18
C GLU A 98 9.81 -4.83 0.49
N GLU A 99 9.95 -5.20 1.77
CA GLU A 99 10.36 -6.54 2.20
C GLU A 99 9.30 -7.60 1.86
N LEU A 100 8.01 -7.29 2.04
CA LEU A 100 6.87 -8.11 1.63
C LEU A 100 6.87 -8.33 0.11
N SER A 101 7.01 -7.25 -0.66
CA SER A 101 7.07 -7.30 -2.12
C SER A 101 8.23 -8.14 -2.64
N LYS A 102 9.41 -8.01 -2.01
CA LYS A 102 10.60 -8.84 -2.34
C LYS A 102 10.40 -10.30 -1.99
N ARG A 103 9.68 -10.63 -0.91
CA ARG A 103 9.38 -12.03 -0.57
C ARG A 103 8.48 -12.67 -1.62
N VAL A 104 7.46 -11.95 -2.08
CA VAL A 104 6.55 -12.42 -3.13
C VAL A 104 7.28 -12.60 -4.48
N GLN A 105 8.22 -11.72 -4.84
CA GLN A 105 9.04 -11.89 -6.05
C GLN A 105 10.19 -12.91 -5.90
N GLY A 106 10.68 -13.12 -4.68
CA GLY A 106 11.77 -14.04 -4.36
C GLY A 106 11.40 -15.52 -4.43
N GLU A 107 10.11 -15.87 -4.41
CA GLU A 107 9.64 -17.24 -4.64
C GLU A 107 9.64 -17.66 -6.12
N THR A 108 9.99 -16.76 -7.05
CA THR A 108 10.10 -17.07 -8.48
C THR A 108 11.52 -17.30 -9.01
N ASP A 109 12.57 -17.24 -8.17
CA ASP A 109 13.96 -17.51 -8.58
C ASP A 109 14.62 -18.61 -7.72
N ASP A 110 13.91 -19.73 -7.50
CA ASP A 110 14.55 -21.02 -7.15
C ASP A 110 13.94 -22.12 -8.04
N GLY A 111 14.15 -21.96 -9.34
CA GLY A 111 13.52 -22.79 -10.36
C GLY A 111 14.32 -22.97 -11.64
N SER A 112 15.65 -22.78 -11.60
CA SER A 112 16.53 -23.24 -12.67
C SER A 112 17.48 -24.30 -12.11
N ASN A 113 16.98 -25.54 -12.16
CA ASN A 113 17.74 -26.77 -11.99
C ASN A 113 18.38 -27.14 -13.36
N PRO A 114 19.68 -26.91 -13.61
CA PRO A 114 20.37 -27.56 -14.72
C PRO A 114 20.92 -28.93 -14.26
N ASN A 115 20.01 -29.85 -13.92
CA ASN A 115 20.31 -31.28 -13.98
C ASN A 115 19.95 -31.72 -15.41
N ALA A 116 20.71 -32.46 -16.19
CA ALA A 116 21.95 -33.18 -15.99
C ALA A 116 22.38 -33.67 -17.38
N SER A 117 23.70 -33.78 -17.58
CA SER A 117 24.33 -34.87 -18.36
C SER A 117 23.85 -35.09 -19.79
N GLU A 118 24.49 -34.41 -20.75
CA GLU A 118 24.55 -34.92 -22.13
C GLU A 118 25.81 -35.80 -22.24
N ASP A 119 25.59 -37.11 -22.01
CA ASP A 119 26.52 -38.21 -22.21
C ASP A 119 26.36 -38.75 -23.64
N ARG A 120 27.51 -39.00 -24.28
CA ARG A 120 27.79 -39.86 -25.46
C ARG A 120 27.83 -39.29 -26.88
N ASP A 121 29.09 -39.20 -27.33
CA ASP A 121 29.65 -39.87 -28.52
C ASP A 121 28.71 -40.19 -29.69
N GLN A 122 28.98 -39.55 -30.84
CA GLN A 122 29.04 -40.21 -32.16
C GLN A 122 30.12 -39.58 -33.05
#